data_AF-A0A0M3JC03-F1
#
_entry.id   AF-A0A0M3JC03-F1
#
_cell.length_a   1.000
_cell.length_b   1.000
_cell.length_c   1.000
_cell.angle_alpha   90.00
_cell.angle_beta   90.00
_cell.angle_gamma   90.00
#
_symmetry.space_group_name_H-M   'P 1'
#
loop_
_entity.id
_entity.type
_entity.pdbx_description
1 polymer ?
#
loop_
_entity_poly.entity_id
_entity_poly.type
_entity_poly.pdbx_seq_one_letter_code
_entity_poly.pdbx_strand_id
1 'polypeptide(L)'
;LGGKIEPYMKSEPIPESQGDVKVVVARSFKEMVMDVKKDVLIEFYAPWCGHCKALAPKYDELGEKLAKEDVVIAKMDATANDVPPLFEVRG
;
A
#
# COMPACT_ATOMS: atom_id res chain seq x y z
N LEU A 1 -7.23 -25.50 23.32
CA LEU A 1 -7.55 -24.80 22.05
C LEU A 1 -6.47 -23.74 21.83
N GLY A 2 -5.33 -24.15 21.25
CA GLY A 2 -4.16 -23.29 21.07
C GLY A 2 -4.41 -22.31 19.92
N GLY A 3 -4.74 -21.07 20.26
CA GLY A 3 -5.13 -20.02 19.33
C GLY A 3 -4.02 -19.64 18.34
N LYS A 4 -4.10 -20.21 17.14
CA LYS A 4 -3.45 -19.69 15.93
C LYS A 4 -4.50 -19.60 14.82
N ILE A 5 -5.52 -18.80 15.04
CA ILE A 5 -6.41 -18.39 13.95
C ILE A 5 -6.03 -16.94 13.68
N GLU A 6 -5.30 -16.73 12.58
CA GLU A 6 -5.12 -15.39 12.05
C GLU A 6 -6.50 -14.85 11.64
N PRO A 7 -6.88 -13.63 12.04
CA PRO A 7 -8.12 -13.02 11.62
C PRO A 7 -8.25 -13.07 10.09
N TYR A 8 -9.44 -13.40 9.60
CA TYR A 8 -9.71 -13.27 8.17
C TYR A 8 -9.56 -11.79 7.77
N MET A 9 -8.78 -11.54 6.72
CA MET A 9 -8.52 -10.22 6.16
C MET A 9 -8.71 -10.29 4.64
N LYS A 10 -9.55 -9.43 4.10
CA LYS A 10 -9.71 -9.26 2.65
C LYS A 10 -8.41 -8.69 2.09
N SER A 11 -7.81 -9.41 1.17
CA SER A 11 -6.55 -9.02 0.55
C SER A 11 -6.53 -9.53 -0.87
N GLU A 12 -6.02 -8.70 -1.77
CA GLU A 12 -5.56 -9.15 -3.07
C GLU A 12 -4.32 -10.06 -2.92
N PRO A 13 -4.00 -10.87 -3.95
CA PRO A 13 -2.75 -11.62 -3.96
C PRO A 13 -1.54 -10.68 -3.92
N ILE A 14 -0.49 -11.09 -3.21
CA ILE A 14 0.77 -10.35 -3.18
C ILE A 14 1.37 -10.38 -4.61
N PRO A 15 1.72 -9.23 -5.21
CA PRO A 15 2.32 -9.19 -6.54
C PRO A 15 3.64 -9.97 -6.61
N GLU A 16 3.87 -10.69 -7.71
CA GLU A 16 5.12 -11.45 -7.95
C GLU A 16 6.34 -10.54 -8.13
N SER A 17 6.12 -9.31 -8.61
CA SER A 17 7.16 -8.31 -8.84
C SER A 17 6.72 -6.94 -8.34
N GLN A 18 7.70 -6.09 -8.04
CA GLN A 18 7.49 -4.76 -7.48
C GLN A 18 8.22 -3.73 -8.34
N GLY A 19 7.56 -2.61 -8.65
CA GLY A 19 8.16 -1.46 -9.32
C GLY A 19 8.79 -0.48 -8.33
N ASP A 20 9.10 0.73 -8.80
CA ASP A 20 9.60 1.82 -7.94
C ASP A 20 8.52 2.30 -6.96
N VAL A 21 7.26 2.33 -7.39
CA VAL A 21 6.11 2.41 -6.50
C VAL A 21 5.70 1.00 -6.07
N LYS A 22 5.80 0.72 -4.77
CA LYS A 22 5.47 -0.58 -4.19
C LYS A 22 3.96 -0.78 -4.12
N VAL A 23 3.50 -1.90 -4.65
CA VAL A 23 2.10 -2.31 -4.55
C VAL A 23 1.93 -3.09 -3.24
N VAL A 24 1.15 -2.51 -2.34
CA VAL A 24 0.85 -3.05 -1.02
C VAL A 24 -0.56 -3.64 -1.03
N VAL A 25 -0.70 -4.84 -0.46
CA VAL A 25 -1.98 -5.51 -0.21
C VAL A 25 -2.14 -5.73 1.28
N ALA A 26 -3.35 -6.04 1.74
CA ALA A 26 -3.63 -6.12 3.19
C ALA A 26 -2.67 -7.09 3.91
N ARG A 27 -2.35 -8.23 3.29
CA ARG A 27 -1.42 -9.24 3.82
C ARG A 27 0.04 -8.78 3.92
N SER A 28 0.49 -7.89 3.04
CA SER A 28 1.88 -7.38 3.06
C SER A 28 2.02 -6.03 3.78
N PHE A 29 0.91 -5.39 4.14
CA PHE A 29 0.88 -4.05 4.71
C PHE A 29 1.78 -3.91 5.94
N LYS A 30 1.67 -4.83 6.91
CA LYS A 30 2.44 -4.74 8.15
C LYS A 30 3.95 -4.78 7.90
N GLU A 31 4.39 -5.63 6.98
CA GLU A 31 5.82 -5.77 6.64
C GLU A 31 6.32 -4.59 5.81
N MET A 32 5.51 -4.11 4.88
CA MET A 32 5.94 -3.10 3.90
C MET A 32 5.77 -1.65 4.38
N VAL A 33 4.81 -1.40 5.29
CA VAL A 33 4.39 -0.04 5.69
C VAL A 33 4.67 0.25 7.17
N MET A 34 4.58 -0.75 8.05
CA MET A 34 4.69 -0.55 9.51
C MET A 34 6.10 -0.86 10.06
N ASP A 35 7.09 -1.05 9.19
CA ASP A 35 8.50 -1.22 9.61
C ASP A 35 9.06 0.13 10.09
N VAL A 36 9.33 0.22 11.38
CA VAL A 36 9.84 1.44 12.05
C VAL A 36 11.22 1.89 11.56
N LYS A 37 11.90 1.08 10.73
CA LYS A 37 13.20 1.42 10.14
C LYS A 37 13.10 2.16 8.80
N LYS A 38 11.90 2.33 8.25
CA LYS A 38 11.70 2.92 6.93
C LYS A 38 10.68 4.05 7.01
N ASP A 39 10.95 5.13 6.29
CA ASP A 39 9.93 6.12 6.01
C ASP A 39 9.10 5.65 4.81
N VAL A 40 7.77 5.63 4.97
CA VAL A 40 6.85 5.11 3.95
C VAL A 40 5.79 6.16 3.64
N LEU A 41 5.73 6.58 2.38
CA LEU A 41 4.61 7.34 1.84
C LEU A 41 3.67 6.37 1.11
N ILE A 42 2.43 6.25 1.57
CA ILE A 42 1.44 5.36 0.98
C ILE A 42 0.22 6.12 0.44
N GLU A 43 -0.12 5.85 -0.82
CA GLU A 43 -1.37 6.30 -1.44
C GLU A 43 -2.44 5.20 -1.27
N PHE A 44 -3.53 5.54 -0.57
CA PHE A 44 -4.74 4.73 -0.59
C PHE A 44 -5.65 5.24 -1.71
N TYR A 45 -5.91 4.41 -2.71
CA TYR A 45 -6.70 4.81 -3.87
C TYR A 45 -7.92 3.91 -4.09
N ALA A 46 -8.83 4.38 -4.95
CA ALA A 46 -9.91 3.59 -5.52
C ALA A 46 -9.77 3.58 -7.06
N PRO A 47 -9.88 2.43 -7.74
CA PRO A 47 -9.67 2.33 -9.20
C PRO A 47 -10.62 3.19 -10.05
N TRP A 48 -11.76 3.57 -9.47
CA TRP A 48 -12.78 4.38 -10.11
C TRP A 48 -12.69 5.87 -9.74
N CYS A 49 -11.82 6.27 -8.82
CA CYS A 49 -11.66 7.67 -8.42
C CYS A 49 -10.90 8.47 -9.49
N GLY A 50 -11.53 9.50 -10.04
CA GLY A 50 -10.93 10.37 -11.06
C GLY A 50 -9.70 11.12 -10.57
N HIS A 51 -9.70 11.58 -9.32
CA HIS A 51 -8.55 12.29 -8.73
C HIS A 51 -7.34 11.36 -8.55
N CYS A 52 -7.55 10.11 -8.12
CA CYS A 52 -6.47 9.12 -8.03
C CYS A 52 -5.85 8.84 -9.39
N LYS A 53 -6.67 8.71 -10.45
CA LYS A 53 -6.17 8.53 -11.81
C LYS A 53 -5.32 9.70 -12.29
N ALA A 54 -5.68 10.93 -11.90
CA ALA A 54 -4.89 12.11 -12.21
C ALA A 54 -3.56 12.17 -11.41
N LEU A 55 -3.55 11.66 -10.18
CA LEU A 55 -2.36 11.59 -9.32
C LEU A 55 -1.39 10.49 -9.76
N ALA A 56 -1.89 9.34 -10.21
CA ALA A 56 -1.11 8.16 -10.57
C ALA A 56 0.19 8.45 -11.37
N PRO A 57 0.17 9.18 -12.50
CA PRO A 57 1.40 9.45 -13.25
C PRO A 57 2.42 10.30 -12.47
N LYS A 58 1.96 11.19 -11.58
CA LYS A 58 2.83 12.00 -10.72
C LYS A 58 3.37 11.21 -9.54
N TYR A 59 2.59 10.27 -9.05
CA TYR A 59 3.02 9.36 -8.00
C TYR A 59 4.05 8.34 -8.50
N ASP A 60 3.89 7.85 -9.73
CA ASP A 60 4.88 6.99 -10.38
C ASP A 60 6.19 7.77 -10.66
N GLU A 61 6.11 9.02 -11.16
CA GLU A 61 7.28 9.91 -11.31
C GLU A 61 8.01 10.17 -9.98
N LEU A 62 7.27 10.29 -8.88
CA LEU A 62 7.83 10.43 -7.54
C LEU A 62 8.59 9.16 -7.11
N GLY A 63 8.00 7.98 -7.36
CA GLY A 63 8.62 6.68 -7.10
C GLY A 63 9.97 6.54 -7.82
N GLU A 64 10.01 6.86 -9.12
CA GLU A 64 11.24 6.81 -9.91
C GLU A 64 12.33 7.74 -9.36
N LYS A 65 11.97 8.98 -8.98
CA LYS A 65 12.92 9.97 -8.44
C LYS A 65 13.49 9.57 -7.09
N LEU A 66 12.69 8.91 -6.26
CA LEU A 66 13.08 8.52 -4.90
C LEU A 66 13.58 7.07 -4.82
N ALA A 67 13.73 6.37 -5.95
CA ALA A 67 14.13 4.95 -5.99
C ALA A 67 15.50 4.66 -5.33
N LYS A 68 16.34 5.68 -5.13
CA LYS A 68 17.67 5.58 -4.49
C LYS A 68 17.73 6.19 -3.10
N GLU A 69 16.64 6.82 -2.64
CA GLU A 69 16.54 7.47 -1.34
C GLU A 69 16.00 6.48 -0.30
N ASP A 70 16.18 6.77 0.99
CA ASP A 70 15.71 5.93 2.09
C ASP A 70 14.23 6.15 2.43
N VAL A 71 13.39 6.18 1.39
CA VAL A 71 11.94 6.36 1.50
C VAL A 71 11.22 5.42 0.55
N VAL A 72 10.20 4.74 1.06
CA VAL A 72 9.38 3.82 0.28
C VAL A 72 8.14 4.55 -0.22
N ILE A 73 7.97 4.59 -1.54
CA ILE A 73 6.74 5.06 -2.18
C ILE A 73 5.85 3.85 -2.44
N ALA A 74 4.67 3.83 -1.86
CA ALA A 74 3.75 2.71 -1.89
C ALA A 74 2.34 3.13 -2.32
N LYS A 75 1.56 2.19 -2.86
CA LYS A 75 0.13 2.37 -3.15
C LYS A 75 -0.67 1.12 -2.80
N MET A 76 -1.92 1.31 -2.40
CA MET A 76 -2.86 0.24 -2.06
C MET A 76 -4.27 0.58 -2.54
N ASP A 77 -4.93 -0.38 -3.20
CA ASP A 77 -6.37 -0.29 -3.47
C ASP A 77 -7.16 -0.53 -2.18
N ALA A 78 -7.71 0.55 -1.62
CA ALA A 78 -8.48 0.51 -0.38
C ALA A 78 -9.89 -0.06 -0.54
N THR A 79 -10.32 -0.34 -1.79
CA THR A 79 -11.62 -0.98 -2.08
C THR A 79 -11.51 -2.51 -2.15
N ALA A 80 -10.32 -3.02 -2.49
CA ALA A 80 -10.02 -4.44 -2.64
C ALA A 80 -9.29 -5.05 -1.43
N ASN A 81 -8.73 -4.22 -0.55
CA ASN A 81 -7.94 -4.64 0.62
C ASN A 81 -8.48 -4.04 1.91
N ASP A 82 -8.53 -4.83 2.98
CA ASP A 82 -8.85 -4.33 4.32
C ASP A 82 -7.71 -3.41 4.80
N VAL A 83 -8.05 -2.16 5.10
CA VAL A 83 -7.11 -1.18 5.64
C VAL A 83 -6.95 -1.41 7.15
N PRO A 84 -5.71 -1.43 7.69
CA PRO A 84 -5.52 -1.59 9.12
C PRO A 84 -6.21 -0.47 9.92
N PRO A 85 -6.79 -0.76 11.11
CA PRO A 85 -7.59 0.20 11.87
C PRO A 85 -6.88 1.50 12.29
N LEU A 86 -5.54 1.53 12.21
CA LEU A 86 -4.74 2.72 12.49
C LEU A 86 -4.88 3.81 11.40
N PHE A 87 -5.36 3.44 10.21
CA PHE A 87 -5.51 4.34 9.07
C PHE A 87 -6.99 4.51 8.76
N GLU A 88 -7.43 5.77 8.68
CA GLU A 88 -8.79 6.10 8.30
C GLU A 88 -8.79 6.69 6.88
N VAL A 89 -9.20 5.88 5.89
CA VAL A 89 -9.28 6.31 4.49
C VAL A 89 -10.63 7.00 4.26
N ARG A 90 -10.58 8.24 3.78
CA ARG A 90 -11.77 9.05 3.44
C ARG A 90 -11.64 9.55 2.00
N GLY A 91 -12.75 9.55 1.28
CA GLY A 91 -12.86 10.01 -0.11
C GLY A 91 -13.52 11.37 -0.25
#